data_AF-A0A356X102-F1
#
_entry.id   AF-A0A356X102-F1
#
_cell.length_a   1.000
_cell.length_b   1.000
_cell.length_c   1.000
_cell.angle_alpha   90.00
_cell.angle_beta   90.00
_cell.angle_gamma   90.00
#
_symmetry.space_group_name_H-M   'P 1'
#
loop_
_entity.id
_entity.type
_entity.pdbx_description
1 polymer ?
#
loop_
_entity_poly.entity_id
_entity_poly.type
_entity_poly.pdbx_seq_one_letter_code
_entity_poly.pdbx_strand_id
1 'polypeptide(L)'
;MSSKKFSLQVKERILALQFYTVDPLFAQLFSQCFVKIIMSGRAVLTKHDVISYLKDSIENGDLELDWSDETIQTASRKFLTILKKLSYLEGKSKKRVKEIYNGSDFLIFYHYWLRALGDTSNVFESDLFDLLLITQEKYVFLMKQTEIRDSLDWQYTGNRFTVEPKLPLNEYVNEL
;
A
#
# COMPACT_ATOMS: atom_id res chain seq x y z
N MET A 1 1.81 3.22 -30.43
CA MET A 1 1.53 2.86 -29.03
C MET A 1 1.29 4.16 -28.26
N SER A 2 0.12 4.31 -27.65
CA SER A 2 -0.21 5.48 -26.84
C SER A 2 0.28 5.21 -25.41
N SER A 3 1.27 5.96 -24.91
CA SER A 3 1.71 5.91 -23.51
C SER A 3 0.48 6.04 -22.59
N LYS A 4 0.30 5.08 -21.68
CA LYS A 4 -0.82 5.07 -20.74
C LYS A 4 -0.51 6.06 -19.63
N LYS A 5 -1.10 7.26 -19.70
CA LYS A 5 -1.00 8.21 -18.58
C LYS A 5 -1.81 7.70 -17.39
N PHE A 6 -1.10 7.26 -16.35
CA PHE A 6 -1.72 6.97 -15.06
C PHE A 6 -2.54 8.14 -14.53
N SER A 7 -3.70 7.81 -13.96
CA SER A 7 -4.53 8.77 -13.23
C SER A 7 -3.78 9.31 -12.01
N LEU A 8 -4.22 10.46 -11.48
CA LEU A 8 -3.61 11.03 -10.27
C LEU A 8 -3.67 10.05 -9.09
N GLN A 9 -4.79 9.35 -8.91
CA GLN A 9 -4.97 8.37 -7.84
C GLN A 9 -3.98 7.21 -7.97
N VAL A 10 -3.76 6.70 -9.19
CA VAL A 10 -2.77 5.64 -9.45
C VAL A 10 -1.37 6.14 -9.10
N LYS A 11 -1.00 7.36 -9.51
CA LYS A 11 0.30 7.96 -9.17
C LYS A 11 0.49 8.12 -7.66
N GLU A 12 -0.53 8.56 -6.93
CA GLU A 12 -0.49 8.68 -5.48
C GLU A 12 -0.28 7.33 -4.79
N ARG A 13 -0.88 6.24 -5.30
CA ARG A 13 -0.68 4.88 -4.79
C ARG A 13 0.71 4.34 -5.12
N ILE A 14 1.23 4.60 -6.32
CA ILE A 14 2.61 4.26 -6.70
C ILE A 14 3.61 4.99 -5.80
N LEU A 15 3.39 6.27 -5.52
CA LEU A 15 4.22 7.04 -4.58
C LEU A 15 4.18 6.44 -3.17
N ALA A 16 3.03 5.91 -2.73
CA ALA A 16 2.94 5.23 -1.44
C ALA A 16 3.80 3.97 -1.38
N LEU A 17 3.81 3.15 -2.45
CA LEU A 17 4.71 1.98 -2.56
C LEU A 17 6.19 2.39 -2.56
N GLN A 18 6.52 3.52 -3.20
CA GLN A 18 7.87 4.07 -3.15
C GLN A 18 8.24 4.51 -1.73
N PHE A 19 7.39 5.25 -1.02
CA PHE A 19 7.65 5.61 0.37
C PHE A 19 7.81 4.37 1.27
N TYR A 20 6.98 3.36 1.06
CA TYR A 20 7.06 2.09 1.79
C TYR A 20 8.40 1.38 1.59
N THR A 21 9.00 1.46 0.40
CA THR A 21 10.29 0.80 0.13
C THR A 21 11.51 1.59 0.59
N VAL A 22 11.42 2.92 0.65
CA VAL A 22 12.59 3.78 0.91
C VAL A 22 12.67 4.31 2.34
N ASP A 23 11.55 4.38 3.06
CA ASP A 23 11.48 4.95 4.41
C ASP A 23 10.98 3.88 5.41
N PRO A 24 11.88 3.27 6.20
CA PRO A 24 11.52 2.23 7.15
C PRO A 24 10.49 2.66 8.20
N LEU A 25 10.55 3.92 8.65
CA LEU A 25 9.58 4.45 9.61
C LEU A 25 8.21 4.59 8.95
N PHE A 26 8.17 5.09 7.72
CA PHE A 26 6.91 5.13 6.96
C PHE A 26 6.37 3.72 6.75
N ALA A 27 7.21 2.75 6.35
CA ALA A 27 6.82 1.37 6.13
C ALA A 27 6.18 0.75 7.38
N GLN A 28 6.84 0.90 8.53
CA GLN A 28 6.38 0.40 9.82
C GLN A 28 5.08 1.08 10.27
N LEU A 29 4.99 2.42 10.18
CA LEU A 29 3.74 3.13 10.49
C LEU A 29 2.61 2.77 9.53
N PHE A 30 2.92 2.56 8.25
CA PHE A 30 1.93 2.22 7.24
C PHE A 30 1.36 0.82 7.47
N SER A 31 2.20 -0.20 7.63
CA SER A 31 1.76 -1.59 7.83
C SER A 31 1.23 -1.86 9.25
N GLN A 32 1.97 -1.46 10.28
CA GLN A 32 1.67 -1.88 11.65
C GLN A 32 0.67 -0.96 12.36
N CYS A 33 0.52 0.29 11.92
CA CYS A 33 -0.46 1.22 12.48
C CYS A 33 -1.65 1.43 11.52
N PHE A 34 -1.42 1.99 10.34
CA PHE A 34 -2.50 2.37 9.44
C PHE A 34 -3.28 1.18 8.87
N VAL A 35 -2.59 0.25 8.19
CA VAL A 35 -3.20 -0.94 7.58
C VAL A 35 -3.94 -1.78 8.62
N LYS A 36 -3.31 -2.09 9.77
CA LYS A 36 -3.96 -2.85 10.85
C LYS A 36 -5.27 -2.20 11.33
N ILE A 37 -5.30 -0.88 11.51
CA ILE A 37 -6.52 -0.15 11.91
C ILE A 37 -7.59 -0.26 10.83
N ILE A 38 -7.22 -0.14 9.55
CA ILE A 38 -8.20 -0.18 8.46
C ILE A 38 -8.76 -1.61 8.30
N MET A 39 -7.89 -2.61 8.34
CA MET A 39 -8.28 -4.02 8.23
C MET A 39 -9.07 -4.51 9.45
N SER A 40 -8.97 -3.84 10.61
CA SER A 40 -9.86 -4.07 11.76
C SER A 40 -11.28 -3.49 11.57
N GLY A 41 -11.58 -2.90 10.41
CA GLY A 41 -12.87 -2.27 10.10
C GLY A 41 -13.03 -0.84 10.64
N ARG A 42 -12.01 -0.26 11.28
CA ARG A 42 -12.08 1.14 11.75
C ARG A 42 -11.89 2.09 10.57
N ALA A 43 -12.89 2.92 10.32
CA ALA A 43 -12.83 3.94 9.26
C ALA A 43 -12.07 5.22 9.65
N VAL A 44 -11.52 5.31 10.88
CA VAL A 44 -10.91 6.53 11.42
C VAL A 44 -9.56 6.24 12.05
N LEU A 45 -8.53 6.94 11.56
CA LEU A 45 -7.20 7.01 12.17
C LEU A 45 -7.03 8.39 12.85
N THR A 46 -6.67 8.40 14.11
CA THR A 46 -6.43 9.64 14.87
C THR A 46 -4.95 9.86 15.12
N LYS A 47 -4.60 11.10 15.50
CA LYS A 47 -3.23 11.39 15.97
C LYS A 47 -2.87 10.59 17.21
N HIS A 48 -3.84 10.32 18.10
CA HIS A 48 -3.61 9.54 19.31
C HIS A 48 -3.27 8.08 18.99
N ASP A 49 -3.92 7.49 17.99
CA ASP A 49 -3.59 6.12 17.55
C ASP A 49 -2.11 6.02 17.13
N VAL A 50 -1.63 6.99 16.34
CA VAL A 50 -0.23 7.02 15.88
C VAL A 50 0.76 7.27 17.01
N ILE A 51 0.42 8.16 17.96
CA ILE A 51 1.27 8.43 19.13
C ILE A 51 1.38 7.20 20.01
N SER A 52 0.25 6.54 20.29
CA SER A 52 0.23 5.35 21.14
C SER A 52 1.09 4.27 20.51
N TYR A 53 0.90 4.01 19.21
CA TYR A 53 1.74 3.08 18.47
C TYR A 53 3.24 3.41 18.56
N LEU A 54 3.64 4.67 18.34
CA LEU A 54 5.05 5.06 18.41
C LEU A 54 5.64 4.89 19.80
N LYS A 55 4.90 5.28 20.86
CA LYS A 55 5.35 5.11 22.25
C LYS A 55 5.52 3.64 22.59
N ASP A 56 4.51 2.83 22.31
CA ASP A 56 4.55 1.38 22.58
C ASP A 56 5.70 0.72 21.80
N SER A 57 5.92 1.10 20.53
CA SER A 57 7.00 0.55 19.70
C SER A 57 8.39 0.93 20.22
N ILE A 58 8.55 2.15 20.74
CA ILE A 58 9.82 2.60 21.33
C ILE A 58 10.07 1.89 22.67
N GLU A 59 9.05 1.81 23.52
CA GLU A 59 9.14 1.15 24.83
C GLU A 59 9.43 -0.36 24.71
N ASN A 60 8.87 -1.02 23.71
CA ASN A 60 9.10 -2.45 23.44
C ASN A 60 10.40 -2.73 22.68
N GLY A 61 11.09 -1.71 22.19
CA GLY A 61 12.32 -1.86 21.40
C GLY A 61 12.11 -2.21 19.92
N ASP A 62 10.87 -2.12 19.40
CA ASP A 62 10.56 -2.29 17.97
C ASP A 62 11.06 -1.09 17.13
N LEU A 63 11.30 0.05 17.78
CA LEU A 63 11.88 1.26 17.20
C LEU A 63 13.05 1.74 18.08
N GLU A 64 14.27 1.64 17.56
CA GLU A 64 15.48 2.15 18.22
C GLU A 64 15.59 3.69 18.09
N LEU A 65 14.68 4.41 18.74
CA LEU A 65 14.58 5.87 18.68
C LEU A 65 14.55 6.47 20.09
N ASP A 66 15.37 7.48 20.34
CA ASP A 66 15.35 8.28 21.57
C ASP A 66 14.71 9.66 21.31
N TRP A 67 13.41 9.65 21.07
CA TRP A 67 12.66 10.85 20.69
C TRP A 67 11.94 11.49 21.88
N SER A 68 12.01 12.83 21.93
CA SER A 68 11.18 13.61 22.85
C SER A 68 9.69 13.47 22.51
N ASP A 69 8.80 13.73 23.48
CA ASP A 69 7.35 13.73 23.23
C ASP A 69 7.00 14.70 22.08
N GLU A 70 7.62 15.88 22.02
CA GLU A 70 7.40 16.84 20.93
C GLU A 70 7.77 16.26 19.55
N THR A 71 8.83 15.45 19.47
CA THR A 71 9.24 14.79 18.24
C THR A 71 8.23 13.73 17.82
N ILE A 72 7.75 12.90 18.77
CA ILE A 72 6.69 11.90 18.53
C ILE A 72 5.39 12.57 18.04
N GLN A 73 5.01 13.68 18.69
CA GLN A 73 3.83 14.48 18.34
C GLN A 73 3.95 15.07 16.92
N THR A 74 5.15 15.49 16.54
CA THR A 74 5.47 16.04 15.21
C THR A 74 5.48 14.95 14.14
N ALA A 75 6.15 13.83 14.39
CA ALA A 75 6.19 12.67 13.50
C ALA A 75 4.77 12.16 13.21
N SER A 76 3.93 12.03 14.24
CA SER A 76 2.53 11.62 14.12
C SER A 76 1.72 12.55 13.21
N ARG A 77 1.91 13.88 13.34
CA ARG A 77 1.25 14.87 12.47
C ARG A 77 1.73 14.78 11.03
N LYS A 78 3.05 14.58 10.82
CA LYS A 78 3.65 14.44 9.49
C LYS A 78 3.13 13.19 8.78
N PHE A 79 3.10 12.04 9.47
CA PHE A 79 2.58 10.79 8.92
C PHE A 79 1.12 10.93 8.44
N LEU A 80 0.23 11.46 9.28
CA LEU A 80 -1.17 11.72 8.89
C LEU A 80 -1.31 12.71 7.73
N THR A 81 -0.37 13.66 7.62
CA THR A 81 -0.33 14.62 6.51
C THR A 81 0.10 13.94 5.22
N ILE A 82 1.07 13.04 5.27
CA ILE A 82 1.50 12.22 4.12
C ILE A 82 0.34 11.34 3.65
N LEU A 83 -0.31 10.59 4.54
CA LEU A 83 -1.47 9.75 4.17
C LEU A 83 -2.62 10.55 3.55
N LYS A 84 -2.84 11.79 4.00
CA LYS A 84 -3.81 12.70 3.38
C LYS A 84 -3.38 13.14 1.98
N LYS A 85 -2.10 13.47 1.79
CA LYS A 85 -1.56 13.86 0.48
C LYS A 85 -1.56 12.70 -0.53
N LEU A 86 -1.42 11.47 -0.03
CA LEU A 86 -1.53 10.24 -0.82
C LEU A 86 -2.98 9.74 -0.96
N SER A 87 -3.98 10.57 -0.64
CA SER A 87 -5.40 10.24 -0.77
C SER A 87 -5.86 8.96 -0.05
N TYR A 88 -5.20 8.55 1.03
CA TYR A 88 -5.70 7.50 1.93
C TYR A 88 -6.69 8.06 2.94
N LEU A 89 -6.49 9.32 3.35
CA LEU A 89 -7.28 9.98 4.39
C LEU A 89 -7.90 11.28 3.89
N GLU A 90 -9.12 11.56 4.35
CA GLU A 90 -9.80 12.84 4.16
C GLU A 90 -10.12 13.51 5.51
N GLY A 91 -10.49 14.81 5.47
CA GLY A 91 -10.86 15.56 6.66
C GLY A 91 -9.73 16.35 7.34
N LYS A 92 -10.14 17.21 8.29
CA LYS A 92 -9.23 18.07 9.08
C LYS A 92 -8.95 17.46 10.45
N SER A 93 -9.94 17.38 11.32
CA SER A 93 -9.82 16.88 12.71
C SER A 93 -10.00 15.37 12.84
N LYS A 94 -11.03 14.79 12.21
CA LYS A 94 -11.21 13.34 12.08
C LYS A 94 -10.70 12.91 10.71
N LYS A 95 -9.63 12.11 10.67
CA LYS A 95 -9.12 11.56 9.42
C LYS A 95 -9.90 10.29 9.09
N ARG A 96 -10.80 10.39 8.12
CA ARG A 96 -11.56 9.22 7.65
C ARG A 96 -10.81 8.56 6.50
N VAL A 97 -10.87 7.24 6.46
CA VAL A 97 -10.39 6.48 5.30
C VAL A 97 -11.25 6.86 4.10
N LYS A 98 -10.58 7.30 3.03
CA LYS A 98 -11.23 7.46 1.72
C LYS A 98 -11.41 6.08 1.11
N GLU A 99 -12.45 5.87 0.32
CA GLU A 99 -12.60 4.62 -0.44
C GLU A 99 -11.32 4.34 -1.23
N ILE A 100 -10.69 3.19 -0.95
CA ILE A 100 -9.46 2.76 -1.60
C ILE A 100 -9.86 1.94 -2.82
N TYR A 101 -9.88 2.60 -3.98
CA TYR A 101 -9.99 1.91 -5.25
C TYR A 101 -8.61 1.85 -5.91
N ASN A 102 -8.17 0.62 -6.16
CA ASN A 102 -6.85 0.35 -6.71
C ASN A 102 -6.83 0.30 -8.25
N GLY A 103 -7.98 0.23 -8.94
CA GLY A 103 -8.02 0.21 -10.41
C GLY A 103 -7.23 -0.93 -11.07
N SER A 104 -7.44 -1.13 -12.37
CA SER A 104 -6.67 -2.12 -13.13
C SER A 104 -5.22 -1.68 -13.30
N ASP A 105 -4.98 -0.42 -13.69
CA ASP A 105 -3.63 0.08 -13.97
C ASP A 105 -2.68 0.01 -12.76
N PHE A 106 -3.15 0.32 -11.54
CA PHE A 106 -2.28 0.19 -10.36
C PHE A 106 -2.10 -1.27 -9.92
N LEU A 107 -3.10 -2.16 -10.08
CA LEU A 107 -2.87 -3.59 -9.83
C LEU A 107 -1.85 -4.18 -10.82
N ILE A 108 -1.91 -3.78 -12.10
CA ILE A 108 -0.91 -4.17 -13.09
C ILE A 108 0.47 -3.67 -12.66
N PHE A 109 0.60 -2.38 -12.34
CA PHE A 109 1.86 -1.82 -11.84
C PHE A 109 2.37 -2.55 -10.60
N TYR A 110 1.49 -2.83 -9.63
CA TYR A 110 1.83 -3.53 -8.40
C TYR A 110 2.49 -4.89 -8.67
N HIS A 111 1.98 -5.67 -9.63
CA HIS A 111 2.60 -6.95 -9.98
C HIS A 111 3.97 -6.81 -10.66
N TYR A 112 4.16 -5.81 -11.51
CA TYR A 112 5.50 -5.49 -12.02
C TYR A 112 6.45 -5.03 -10.91
N TRP A 113 5.94 -4.28 -9.93
CA TRP A 113 6.71 -3.82 -8.78
C TRP A 113 7.11 -4.97 -7.85
N LEU A 114 6.21 -5.90 -7.53
CA LEU A 114 6.54 -7.12 -6.79
C LEU A 114 7.64 -7.93 -7.48
N ARG A 115 7.53 -8.10 -8.81
CA ARG A 115 8.56 -8.79 -9.60
C ARG A 115 9.90 -8.08 -9.55
N ALA A 116 9.91 -6.74 -9.58
CA ALA A 116 11.13 -5.94 -9.48
C ALA A 116 11.81 -6.06 -8.10
N LEU A 117 11.04 -6.31 -7.03
CA LEU A 117 11.55 -6.58 -5.69
C LEU A 117 12.01 -8.03 -5.48
N GLY A 118 11.79 -8.91 -6.46
CA GLY A 118 12.09 -10.34 -6.32
C GLY A 118 11.17 -11.07 -5.33
N ASP A 119 9.95 -10.55 -5.12
CA ASP A 119 8.98 -11.14 -4.21
C ASP A 119 8.37 -12.45 -4.76
N THR A 120 7.60 -13.15 -3.94
CA THR A 120 6.91 -14.38 -4.31
C THR A 120 5.90 -14.15 -5.44
N SER A 121 5.81 -15.12 -6.34
CA SER A 121 4.75 -15.15 -7.34
C SER A 121 3.39 -15.49 -6.73
N ASN A 122 3.35 -16.10 -5.53
CA ASN A 122 2.12 -16.31 -4.77
C ASN A 122 1.74 -15.05 -3.96
N VAL A 123 0.85 -14.27 -4.54
CA VAL A 123 0.47 -12.94 -4.04
C VAL A 123 -0.08 -12.98 -2.60
N PHE A 124 -0.72 -14.08 -2.18
CA PHE A 124 -1.28 -14.20 -0.83
C PHE A 124 -0.26 -14.54 0.25
N GLU A 125 0.95 -14.95 -0.13
CA GLU A 125 2.07 -15.17 0.79
C GLU A 125 2.99 -13.93 0.89
N SER A 126 2.75 -12.89 0.08
CA SER A 126 3.52 -11.65 0.12
C SER A 126 3.11 -10.79 1.31
N ASP A 127 4.09 -10.37 2.11
CA ASP A 127 3.89 -9.37 3.18
C ASP A 127 3.44 -7.99 2.63
N LEU A 128 3.56 -7.79 1.31
CA LEU A 128 3.16 -6.58 0.61
C LEU A 128 1.69 -6.59 0.20
N PHE A 129 1.00 -7.73 0.30
CA PHE A 129 -0.41 -7.87 -0.10
C PHE A 129 -1.32 -6.89 0.63
N ASP A 130 -1.11 -6.72 1.93
CA ASP A 130 -1.93 -5.85 2.77
C ASP A 130 -1.83 -4.36 2.38
N LEU A 131 -0.80 -3.97 1.61
CA LEU A 131 -0.68 -2.61 1.05
C LEU A 131 -1.77 -2.31 0.03
N LEU A 132 -2.40 -3.33 -0.54
CA LEU A 132 -3.57 -3.18 -1.40
C LEU A 132 -4.82 -2.78 -0.60
N LEU A 133 -4.87 -3.00 0.72
CA LEU A 133 -6.02 -2.64 1.57
C LEU A 133 -7.36 -3.23 1.05
N ILE A 134 -7.30 -4.45 0.52
CA ILE A 134 -8.44 -5.21 0.02
C ILE A 134 -8.35 -6.64 0.53
N THR A 135 -9.49 -7.32 0.63
CA THR A 135 -9.50 -8.74 0.98
C THR A 135 -9.05 -9.61 -0.19
N GLN A 136 -8.65 -10.85 0.10
CA GLN A 136 -8.28 -11.83 -0.93
C GLN A 136 -9.45 -12.08 -1.91
N GLU A 137 -10.69 -12.12 -1.44
CA GLU A 137 -11.88 -12.32 -2.29
C GLU A 137 -12.07 -11.13 -3.24
N LYS A 138 -11.90 -9.90 -2.73
CA LYS A 138 -11.99 -8.70 -3.54
C LYS A 138 -10.87 -8.67 -4.59
N TYR A 139 -9.66 -9.07 -4.20
CA TYR A 139 -8.54 -9.18 -5.12
C TYR A 139 -8.82 -10.18 -6.25
N VAL A 140 -9.27 -11.40 -5.94
CA VAL A 140 -9.66 -12.42 -6.94
C VAL A 140 -10.73 -11.88 -7.89
N PHE A 141 -11.70 -11.12 -7.37
CA PHE A 141 -12.72 -10.48 -8.20
C PHE A 141 -12.12 -9.44 -9.16
N LEU A 142 -11.24 -8.56 -8.67
CA LEU A 142 -10.61 -7.53 -9.49
C LEU A 142 -9.74 -8.14 -10.59
N MET A 143 -8.98 -9.20 -10.30
CA MET A 143 -8.10 -9.87 -11.28
C MET A 143 -8.84 -10.48 -12.48
N LYS A 144 -10.18 -10.59 -12.43
CA LYS A 144 -11.00 -11.04 -13.57
C LYS A 144 -11.25 -9.96 -14.62
N GLN A 145 -10.96 -8.70 -14.33
CA GLN A 145 -11.10 -7.58 -15.28
C GLN A 145 -10.26 -7.83 -16.54
N THR A 146 -10.84 -7.52 -17.71
CA THR A 146 -10.21 -7.79 -19.01
C THR A 146 -8.87 -7.08 -19.13
N GLU A 147 -8.79 -5.82 -18.70
CA GLU A 147 -7.57 -5.01 -18.77
C GLU A 147 -6.41 -5.63 -17.99
N ILE A 148 -6.71 -6.28 -16.86
CA ILE A 148 -5.71 -7.00 -16.05
C ILE A 148 -5.31 -8.29 -16.76
N ARG A 149 -6.28 -9.06 -17.26
CA ARG A 149 -6.02 -10.32 -17.98
C ARG A 149 -5.27 -10.12 -19.29
N ASP A 150 -5.37 -8.95 -19.91
CA ASP A 150 -4.60 -8.61 -21.10
C ASP A 150 -3.11 -8.39 -20.77
N SER A 151 -2.80 -7.99 -19.54
CA SER A 151 -1.45 -7.61 -19.10
C SER A 151 -0.76 -8.67 -18.21
N LEU A 152 -1.54 -9.48 -17.50
CA LEU A 152 -1.08 -10.44 -16.50
C LEU A 152 -1.72 -11.81 -16.74
N ASP A 153 -0.93 -12.86 -16.62
CA ASP A 153 -1.41 -14.22 -16.47
C ASP A 153 -1.54 -14.54 -14.97
N TRP A 154 -2.58 -15.29 -14.59
CA TRP A 154 -2.76 -15.69 -13.21
C TRP A 154 -3.43 -17.04 -13.06
N GLN A 155 -3.15 -17.70 -11.93
CA GLN A 155 -3.72 -18.98 -11.55
C GLN A 155 -4.16 -18.95 -10.09
N TYR A 156 -5.32 -19.53 -9.80
CA TYR A 156 -5.87 -19.61 -8.45
C TYR A 156 -6.30 -21.03 -8.11
N THR A 157 -5.73 -21.60 -7.04
CA THR A 157 -6.03 -22.97 -6.56
C THR A 157 -6.69 -22.98 -5.17
N GLY A 158 -7.41 -21.91 -4.82
CA GLY A 158 -8.12 -21.78 -3.54
C GLY A 158 -7.30 -21.12 -2.43
N ASN A 159 -6.09 -21.61 -2.15
CA ASN A 159 -5.20 -21.03 -1.13
C ASN A 159 -3.97 -20.33 -1.72
N ARG A 160 -3.75 -20.48 -3.02
CA ARG A 160 -2.58 -19.95 -3.74
C ARG A 160 -3.06 -19.16 -4.94
N PHE A 161 -2.54 -17.94 -5.08
CA PHE A 161 -2.84 -17.05 -6.21
C PHE A 161 -1.52 -16.62 -6.85
N THR A 162 -1.18 -17.26 -7.97
CA THR A 162 0.08 -16.99 -8.70
C THR A 162 -0.16 -15.99 -9.82
N VAL A 163 0.70 -14.97 -9.96
CA VAL A 163 0.60 -13.96 -11.02
C VAL A 163 1.93 -13.79 -11.74
N GLU A 164 1.87 -13.76 -13.07
CA GLU A 164 3.02 -13.56 -13.95
C GLU A 164 2.72 -12.41 -14.94
N PRO A 165 3.54 -11.35 -14.96
CA PRO A 165 3.42 -10.32 -15.99
C PRO A 165 3.76 -10.87 -17.38
N LYS A 166 2.91 -10.55 -18.37
CA LYS A 166 3.08 -11.05 -19.75
C LYS A 166 4.23 -10.40 -20.50
N LEU A 167 4.51 -9.13 -20.20
CA LEU A 167 5.66 -8.43 -20.77
C LEU A 167 6.85 -8.50 -19.81
N PRO A 168 8.07 -8.53 -20.34
CA PRO A 168 9.26 -8.23 -19.55
C PRO A 168 9.20 -6.83 -18.92
N LEU A 169 9.80 -6.67 -17.74
CA LEU A 169 9.79 -5.39 -17.00
C LEU A 169 10.39 -4.23 -17.82
N ASN A 170 11.49 -4.47 -18.54
CA ASN A 170 12.14 -3.47 -19.38
C ASN A 170 11.27 -3.01 -20.57
N GLU A 171 10.32 -3.84 -21.01
CA GLU A 171 9.36 -3.48 -22.04
C GLU A 171 8.19 -2.71 -21.47
N TYR A 172 7.65 -3.15 -20.32
CA TYR A 172 6.55 -2.48 -19.63
C TYR A 172 6.85 -1.03 -19.27
N VAL A 173 8.10 -0.71 -18.89
CA VAL A 173 8.51 0.68 -18.60
C VAL A 173 8.28 1.62 -19.78
N ASN A 174 8.33 1.11 -21.03
CA ASN A 174 8.06 1.91 -22.23
C ASN A 174 6.57 2.16 -22.47
N GLU A 175 5.67 1.48 -21.74
CA GLU A 175 4.22 1.66 -21.84
C GLU A 175 3.68 2.74 -20.90
N LEU A 176 4.48 3.14 -19.90
CA LEU A 176 4.15 4.15 -18.87
C LEU A 176 4.19 5.60 -19.41
#